data_AF-A0A353VN03-F1
#
_entry.id   AF-A0A353VN03-F1
#
_cell.length_a   1.000
_cell.length_b   1.000
_cell.length_c   1.000
_cell.angle_alpha   90.00
_cell.angle_beta   90.00
_cell.angle_gamma   90.00
#
_symmetry.space_group_name_H-M   'P 1'
#
loop_
_entity.id
_entity.type
_entity.pdbx_description
1 polymer ?
#
loop_
_entity_poly.entity_id
_entity_poly.type
_entity_poly.pdbx_seq_one_letter_code
_entity_poly.pdbx_strand_id
1 'polypeptide(L)'
;MKHTRQCTRCGYQAAPTSGTLFHQVKLPILKAFYIVYFIATNKQGISSTELSRKLGLRQKAMKAMASSLKYPIMGKVEVDETVVGKQEEGTKGHQNEDKKLVVVAIEREGKGINRMYARVIEDGSHASLKPFFEDHIDPGAKVSTNEWKG
;
A
#
# COMPACT_ATOMS: atom_id res chain seq x y z
N MET A 1 8.70 19.35 -20.71
CA MET A 1 7.71 18.26 -20.51
C MET A 1 6.54 18.50 -21.46
N LYS A 2 6.09 17.48 -22.22
CA LYS A 2 5.21 17.60 -23.41
C LYS A 2 3.80 18.20 -23.14
N HIS A 3 3.41 18.39 -21.88
CA HIS A 3 2.08 18.89 -21.48
C HIS A 3 2.12 20.01 -20.43
N THR A 4 3.30 20.55 -20.10
CA THR A 4 3.41 21.67 -19.15
C THR A 4 2.87 22.94 -19.79
N ARG A 5 2.01 23.67 -19.06
CA ARG A 5 1.50 24.99 -19.43
C ARG A 5 2.18 26.03 -18.55
N GLN A 6 2.64 27.13 -19.15
CA GLN A 6 3.23 28.23 -18.41
C GLN A 6 2.27 29.41 -18.41
N CYS A 7 2.01 29.97 -17.23
CA CYS A 7 1.27 31.21 -17.09
C CYS A 7 2.08 32.35 -17.71
N THR A 8 1.47 33.09 -18.63
CA THR A 8 2.10 34.24 -19.30
C THR A 8 2.28 35.45 -18.37
N ARG A 9 1.52 35.51 -17.26
CA ARG A 9 1.55 36.64 -16.32
C ARG A 9 2.62 36.49 -15.22
N CYS A 10 2.77 35.30 -14.65
CA CYS A 10 3.65 35.07 -13.49
C CYS A 10 4.75 34.02 -13.74
N GLY A 11 4.83 33.43 -14.93
CA GLY A 11 5.82 32.40 -15.25
C GLY A 11 5.58 31.04 -14.58
N TYR A 12 4.50 30.89 -13.79
CA TYR A 12 4.17 29.63 -13.12
C TYR A 12 3.96 28.49 -14.14
N GLN A 13 4.63 27.37 -13.94
CA GLN A 13 4.51 26.18 -14.78
C GLN A 13 3.58 25.15 -14.12
N ALA A 14 2.42 24.94 -14.72
CA ALA A 14 1.48 23.91 -14.34
C ALA A 14 1.70 22.65 -15.18
N ALA A 15 1.96 21.53 -14.52
CA ALA A 15 1.89 20.21 -15.15
C ALA A 15 0.53 19.55 -14.81
N PRO A 16 -0.15 18.90 -15.76
CA PRO A 16 -1.42 18.21 -15.49
C PRO A 16 -1.31 17.10 -14.43
N THR A 17 -0.12 16.54 -14.24
CA THR A 17 0.16 15.53 -13.22
C THR A 17 0.54 16.14 -11.87
N SER A 18 0.65 17.47 -11.76
CA SER A 18 1.03 18.15 -10.53
C SER A 18 0.01 17.89 -9.41
N GLY A 19 0.47 17.45 -8.24
CA GLY A 19 -0.43 17.15 -7.11
C GLY A 19 -1.34 15.92 -7.29
N THR A 20 -1.14 15.11 -8.33
CA THR A 20 -1.91 13.87 -8.57
C THR A 20 -1.13 12.63 -8.13
N LEU A 21 -1.78 11.45 -8.17
CA LEU A 21 -1.09 10.15 -8.01
C LEU A 21 0.08 9.98 -9.00
N PHE A 22 0.02 10.64 -10.16
CA PHE A 22 1.06 10.60 -11.20
C PHE A 22 2.08 11.74 -11.09
N HIS A 23 2.14 12.43 -9.95
CA HIS A 23 3.13 13.48 -9.73
C HIS A 23 4.55 12.92 -9.91
N GLN A 24 5.34 13.61 -10.74
CA GLN A 24 6.71 13.19 -11.10
C GLN A 24 6.83 11.75 -11.64
N VAL A 25 5.75 11.20 -12.23
CA VAL A 25 5.80 9.88 -12.84
C VAL A 25 6.83 9.85 -13.97
N LYS A 26 7.79 8.93 -13.88
CA LYS A 26 8.85 8.72 -14.90
C LYS A 26 8.42 7.80 -16.03
N LEU A 27 7.24 7.18 -15.90
CA LEU A 27 6.63 6.28 -16.87
C LEU A 27 5.71 7.07 -17.82
N PRO A 28 5.51 6.58 -19.06
CA PRO A 28 4.45 7.11 -19.91
C PRO A 28 3.11 7.09 -19.17
N ILE A 29 2.40 8.22 -19.15
CA ILE A 29 1.19 8.40 -18.36
C ILE A 29 0.13 7.34 -18.65
N LEU A 30 -0.02 6.94 -19.92
CA LEU A 30 -0.93 5.88 -20.34
C LEU A 30 -0.61 4.54 -19.66
N LYS A 31 0.68 4.18 -19.57
CA LYS A 31 1.10 2.96 -18.87
C LYS A 31 0.83 3.07 -17.38
N ALA A 32 1.01 4.25 -16.78
CA ALA A 32 0.70 4.47 -15.38
C ALA A 32 -0.80 4.28 -15.06
N PHE A 33 -1.70 4.76 -15.94
CA PHE A 33 -3.13 4.45 -15.84
C PHE A 33 -3.42 2.96 -15.95
N TYR A 34 -2.79 2.25 -16.89
CA TYR A 34 -2.97 0.81 -16.99
C TYR A 34 -2.44 0.05 -15.77
N ILE A 35 -1.35 0.51 -15.13
CA ILE A 35 -0.88 -0.07 -13.85
C ILE A 35 -2.00 0.00 -12.82
N VAL A 36 -2.58 1.18 -12.62
CA VAL A 36 -3.68 1.37 -11.65
C VAL A 36 -4.89 0.50 -12.03
N TYR A 37 -5.25 0.46 -13.32
CA TYR A 37 -6.35 -0.38 -13.81
C TYR A 37 -6.15 -1.87 -13.54
N PHE A 38 -4.97 -2.42 -13.83
CA PHE A 38 -4.70 -3.85 -13.61
C PHE A 38 -4.61 -4.21 -12.13
N ILE A 39 -4.13 -3.29 -11.28
CA ILE A 39 -4.14 -3.47 -9.83
C ILE A 39 -5.59 -3.46 -9.30
N ALA A 40 -6.43 -2.53 -9.78
CA ALA A 40 -7.79 -2.35 -9.28
C ALA A 40 -8.78 -3.41 -9.78
N THR A 41 -8.61 -3.92 -11.00
CA THR A 41 -9.58 -4.87 -11.60
C THR A 41 -9.25 -6.35 -11.36
N ASN A 42 -8.03 -6.67 -10.95
CA ASN A 42 -7.63 -8.05 -10.70
C ASN A 42 -7.98 -8.48 -9.27
N LYS A 43 -8.96 -9.37 -9.12
CA LYS A 43 -9.45 -9.87 -7.82
C LYS A 43 -8.37 -10.52 -6.95
N GLN A 44 -7.34 -11.11 -7.55
CA GLN A 44 -6.26 -11.79 -6.83
C GLN A 44 -4.98 -10.93 -6.76
N GLY A 45 -5.05 -9.67 -7.21
CA GLY A 45 -3.86 -8.85 -7.46
C GLY A 45 -3.12 -9.29 -8.72
N ILE A 46 -2.15 -8.47 -9.13
CA ILE A 46 -1.31 -8.75 -10.29
C ILE A 46 0.16 -8.79 -9.89
N SER A 47 0.87 -9.83 -10.34
CA SER A 47 2.31 -9.94 -10.06
C SER A 47 3.10 -8.87 -10.82
N SER A 48 4.24 -8.47 -10.24
CA SER A 48 5.14 -7.49 -10.87
C SER A 48 5.71 -8.00 -12.20
N THR A 49 5.93 -9.32 -12.33
CA THR A 49 6.35 -10.01 -13.55
C THR A 49 5.28 -9.95 -14.64
N GLU A 50 4.03 -10.27 -14.30
CA GLU A 50 2.93 -10.23 -15.27
C GLU A 50 2.65 -8.81 -15.75
N LEU A 51 2.63 -7.84 -14.83
CA LEU A 51 2.43 -6.44 -15.19
C LEU A 51 3.58 -5.91 -16.06
N SER A 52 4.82 -6.29 -15.75
CA SER A 52 6.00 -6.02 -16.57
C SER A 52 5.86 -6.56 -17.99
N ARG A 53 5.38 -7.80 -18.13
CA ARG A 53 5.11 -8.45 -19.43
C ARG A 53 3.99 -7.75 -20.21
N LYS A 54 2.86 -7.43 -19.57
CA LYS A 54 1.71 -6.78 -20.21
C LYS A 54 2.03 -5.36 -20.69
N LEU A 55 2.82 -4.61 -19.93
CA LEU A 55 3.09 -3.19 -20.20
C LEU A 55 4.46 -2.93 -20.84
N GLY A 56 5.29 -3.95 -21.03
CA GLY A 56 6.66 -3.80 -21.52
C GLY A 56 7.47 -2.85 -20.62
N LEU A 57 7.36 -3.03 -19.30
CA LEU A 57 8.05 -2.21 -18.29
C LEU A 57 9.09 -3.04 -17.57
N ARG A 58 10.21 -2.43 -17.15
CA ARG A 58 11.15 -3.09 -16.24
C ARG A 58 10.51 -3.24 -14.85
N GLN A 59 10.70 -4.37 -14.18
CA GLN A 59 10.16 -4.58 -12.83
C GLN A 59 10.55 -3.49 -11.82
N LYS A 60 11.74 -2.87 -11.97
CA LYS A 60 12.18 -1.74 -11.13
C LYS A 60 11.20 -0.56 -11.13
N ALA A 61 10.39 -0.40 -12.19
CA ALA A 61 9.35 0.63 -12.25
C ALA A 61 8.27 0.44 -11.17
N MET A 62 8.00 -0.80 -10.75
CA MET A 62 7.04 -1.11 -9.68
C MET A 62 7.57 -0.71 -8.30
N LYS A 63 8.89 -0.81 -8.06
CA LYS A 63 9.49 -0.34 -6.80
C LYS A 63 9.27 1.16 -6.58
N ALA A 64 9.19 1.95 -7.66
CA ALA A 64 8.89 3.37 -7.57
C ALA A 64 7.44 3.67 -7.17
N MET A 65 6.54 2.68 -7.24
CA MET A 65 5.14 2.79 -6.82
C MET A 65 4.94 2.33 -5.36
N ALA A 66 6.02 2.05 -4.62
CA ALA A 66 5.94 1.73 -3.20
C ALA A 66 5.31 2.89 -2.41
N SER A 67 4.61 2.56 -1.32
CA SER A 67 4.03 3.57 -0.43
C SER A 67 5.11 4.56 0.02
N SER A 68 4.80 5.85 -0.02
CA SER A 68 5.68 6.90 0.51
C SER A 68 5.69 6.97 2.03
N LEU A 69 4.80 6.23 2.71
CA LEU A 69 4.55 6.28 4.16
C LEU A 69 4.09 7.64 4.70
N LYS A 70 3.91 8.66 3.85
CA LYS A 70 3.55 10.03 4.25
C LYS A 70 2.07 10.25 4.59
N TYR A 71 1.27 9.20 4.53
CA TYR A 71 -0.19 9.29 4.59
C TYR A 71 -0.73 8.32 5.63
N PRO A 72 -0.60 8.67 6.92
CA PRO A 72 -1.11 7.83 8.00
C PRO A 72 -2.64 7.67 7.90
N ILE A 73 -3.15 6.58 8.46
CA ILE A 73 -4.58 6.33 8.60
C ILE A 73 -5.11 7.20 9.74
N MET A 74 -6.13 8.03 9.48
CA MET A 74 -6.67 8.99 10.46
C MET A 74 -8.06 8.61 11.00
N GLY A 75 -8.81 7.77 10.28
CA GLY A 75 -10.21 7.46 10.58
C GLY A 75 -10.42 6.36 11.63
N LYS A 76 -11.42 5.51 11.37
CA LYS A 76 -11.63 4.27 12.12
C LYS A 76 -10.70 3.21 11.58
N VAL A 77 -9.85 2.67 12.45
CA VAL A 77 -8.80 1.73 12.07
C VAL A 77 -9.04 0.41 12.75
N GLU A 78 -9.20 -0.65 11.98
CA GLU A 78 -9.12 -2.02 12.47
C GLU A 78 -7.69 -2.50 12.28
N VAL A 79 -7.05 -2.92 13.36
CA VAL A 79 -5.71 -3.52 13.31
C VAL A 79 -5.81 -4.95 13.82
N ASP A 80 -5.28 -5.87 13.01
CA ASP A 80 -5.28 -7.30 13.31
C ASP A 80 -3.98 -7.96 12.83
N GLU A 81 -3.69 -9.14 13.35
CA GLU A 81 -2.55 -9.96 12.96
C GLU A 81 -2.99 -11.13 12.10
N THR A 82 -2.18 -11.46 11.09
CA THR A 82 -2.43 -12.60 10.23
C THR A 82 -1.13 -13.30 9.84
N VAL A 83 -1.22 -14.51 9.31
CA VAL A 83 -0.06 -15.26 8.84
C VAL A 83 -0.09 -15.40 7.32
N VAL A 84 1.02 -15.01 6.68
CA VAL A 84 1.19 -15.10 5.22
C VAL A 84 2.31 -16.09 4.92
N GLY A 85 1.99 -17.13 4.15
CA GLY A 85 2.96 -18.14 3.76
C GLY A 85 2.29 -19.31 3.04
N LYS A 86 3.09 -20.27 2.57
CA LYS A 86 2.56 -21.50 1.97
C LYS A 86 1.87 -22.33 3.05
N GLN A 87 0.83 -23.06 2.63
CA GLN A 87 0.24 -24.10 3.47
C GLN A 87 1.10 -25.35 3.35
N GLU A 88 1.58 -25.87 4.47
CA GLU A 88 2.28 -27.16 4.53
C GLU A 88 1.31 -28.29 4.89
N GLU A 89 1.60 -29.48 4.39
CA GLU A 89 0.86 -30.68 4.74
C GLU A 89 1.04 -30.99 6.24
N GLY A 90 -0.06 -31.26 6.94
CA GLY A 90 -0.05 -31.65 8.36
C GLY A 90 -0.11 -30.49 9.36
N THR A 91 0.02 -29.24 8.95
CA THR A 91 -0.10 -28.07 9.84
C THR A 91 -1.46 -27.37 9.73
N LYS A 92 -2.06 -27.00 10.87
CA LYS A 92 -3.33 -26.26 10.94
C LYS A 92 -3.10 -24.85 11.50
N GLY A 93 -3.75 -23.85 10.89
CA GLY A 93 -3.75 -22.48 11.39
C GLY A 93 -2.36 -21.81 11.36
N HIS A 94 -2.00 -21.18 12.48
CA HIS A 94 -0.75 -20.42 12.68
C HIS A 94 0.49 -21.30 12.92
N GLN A 95 0.33 -22.62 13.06
CA GLN A 95 1.42 -23.52 13.43
C GLN A 95 2.26 -23.89 12.20
N ASN A 96 3.14 -23.00 11.76
CA ASN A 96 4.06 -23.27 10.66
C ASN A 96 5.26 -22.32 10.74
N GLU A 97 6.48 -22.86 10.70
CA GLU A 97 7.73 -22.11 10.87
C GLU A 97 8.06 -21.20 9.68
N ASP A 98 7.58 -21.53 8.48
CA ASP A 98 7.81 -20.77 7.25
C ASP A 98 6.79 -19.64 7.03
N LYS A 99 5.69 -19.63 7.79
CA LYS A 99 4.72 -18.54 7.73
C LYS A 99 5.25 -17.29 8.42
N LYS A 100 5.04 -16.14 7.79
CA LYS A 100 5.40 -14.84 8.36
C LYS A 100 4.19 -14.23 9.04
N LEU A 101 4.37 -13.77 10.28
CA LEU A 101 3.39 -12.98 10.99
C LEU A 101 3.36 -11.57 10.38
N VAL A 102 2.16 -11.08 10.11
CA VAL A 102 1.92 -9.81 9.44
C VAL A 102 0.86 -9.05 10.22
N VAL A 103 1.18 -7.85 10.67
CA VAL A 103 0.16 -6.90 11.15
C VAL A 103 -0.47 -6.20 9.95
N VAL A 104 -1.80 -6.05 9.99
CA VAL A 104 -2.59 -5.37 8.97
C VAL A 104 -3.45 -4.30 9.64
N ALA A 105 -3.40 -3.07 9.12
CA ALA A 105 -4.30 -1.98 9.50
C ALA A 105 -5.20 -1.62 8.32
N ILE A 106 -6.50 -1.51 8.58
CA ILE A 106 -7.53 -1.17 7.60
C ILE A 106 -8.29 0.05 8.06
N GLU A 107 -8.33 1.08 7.22
CA GLU A 107 -9.21 2.24 7.38
C GLU A 107 -10.60 1.92 6.85
N ARG A 108 -11.60 1.98 7.73
CA ARG A 108 -13.01 1.80 7.35
C ARG A 108 -13.74 3.12 7.24
N GLU A 109 -14.44 3.27 6.13
CA GLU A 109 -15.40 4.35 5.89
C GLU A 109 -16.72 3.76 5.37
N GLY A 110 -17.75 3.77 6.22
CA GLY A 110 -19.03 3.12 5.91
C GLY A 110 -18.87 1.61 5.66
N LYS A 111 -19.27 1.15 4.47
CA LYS A 111 -19.12 -0.26 4.03
C LYS A 111 -17.81 -0.53 3.29
N GLY A 112 -16.99 0.50 3.05
CA GLY A 112 -15.78 0.42 2.24
C GLY A 112 -14.49 0.43 3.07
N ILE A 113 -13.41 0.06 2.38
CA ILE A 113 -12.03 0.22 2.85
C ILE A 113 -11.43 1.40 2.09
N ASN A 114 -10.94 2.40 2.81
CA ASN A 114 -10.30 3.57 2.20
C ASN A 114 -8.79 3.35 2.03
N ARG A 115 -8.14 2.78 3.05
CA ARG A 115 -6.69 2.57 3.09
C ARG A 115 -6.35 1.29 3.83
N MET A 116 -5.24 0.66 3.44
CA MET A 116 -4.68 -0.50 4.13
C MET A 116 -3.16 -0.44 4.17
N TYR A 117 -2.58 -0.80 5.31
CA TYR A 117 -1.14 -1.05 5.47
C TYR A 117 -0.91 -2.44 6.04
N ALA A 118 0.19 -3.07 5.64
CA ALA A 118 0.60 -4.35 6.17
C ALA A 118 2.12 -4.38 6.37
N ARG A 119 2.59 -5.03 7.44
CA ARG A 119 4.02 -5.15 7.76
C ARG A 119 4.31 -6.53 8.36
N VAL A 120 5.39 -7.16 7.90
CA VAL A 120 5.91 -8.37 8.54
C VAL A 120 6.49 -8.00 9.90
N ILE A 121 6.09 -8.73 10.94
CA ILE A 121 6.57 -8.57 12.31
C ILE A 121 7.22 -9.87 12.79
N GLU A 122 8.13 -9.76 13.75
CA GLU A 122 8.81 -10.93 14.32
C GLU A 122 7.89 -11.72 15.26
N ASP A 123 7.11 -11.00 16.07
CA ASP A 123 6.13 -11.53 17.01
C ASP A 123 5.00 -10.51 17.27
N GLY A 124 3.96 -10.92 18.01
CA GLY A 124 2.85 -10.05 18.43
C GLY A 124 3.15 -9.16 19.64
N SER A 125 4.43 -8.94 19.98
CA SER A 125 4.79 -8.10 21.11
C SER A 125 4.54 -6.62 20.82
N HIS A 126 4.35 -5.83 21.87
CA HIS A 126 4.26 -4.37 21.76
C HIS A 126 5.50 -3.76 21.07
N ALA A 127 6.69 -4.33 21.28
CA ALA A 127 7.92 -3.85 20.67
C ALA A 127 7.91 -4.01 19.14
N SER A 128 7.39 -5.13 18.65
CA SER A 128 7.28 -5.43 17.21
C SER A 128 6.17 -4.62 16.53
N LEU A 129 5.07 -4.34 17.24
CA LEU A 129 3.94 -3.58 16.71
C LEU A 129 4.15 -2.07 16.73
N LYS A 130 4.84 -1.53 17.74
CA LYS A 130 5.00 -0.08 17.93
C LYS A 130 5.50 0.67 16.67
N PRO A 131 6.55 0.22 15.96
CA PRO A 131 6.99 0.91 14.74
C PRO A 131 5.91 0.94 13.65
N PHE A 132 5.05 -0.08 13.57
CA PHE A 132 3.97 -0.11 12.58
C PHE A 132 2.93 0.96 12.85
N PHE A 133 2.56 1.15 14.12
CA PHE A 133 1.64 2.20 14.54
C PHE A 133 2.24 3.59 14.28
N GLU A 134 3.48 3.82 14.69
CA GLU A 134 4.17 5.11 14.50
C GLU A 134 4.30 5.51 13.02
N ASP A 135 4.54 4.54 12.13
CA ASP A 135 4.74 4.81 10.71
C ASP A 135 3.44 4.99 9.91
N HIS A 136 2.32 4.44 10.38
CA HIS A 136 1.12 4.27 9.53
C HIS A 136 -0.19 4.71 10.15
N ILE A 137 -0.26 4.93 11.46
CA ILE A 137 -1.51 5.24 12.16
C ILE A 137 -1.35 6.62 12.80
N ASP A 138 -2.28 7.52 12.49
CA ASP A 138 -2.29 8.85 13.07
C ASP A 138 -2.59 8.75 14.58
N PRO A 139 -1.91 9.53 15.44
CA PRO A 139 -2.17 9.51 16.88
C PRO A 139 -3.61 9.83 17.27
N GLY A 140 -4.36 10.55 16.42
CA GLY A 140 -5.77 10.87 16.61
C GLY A 140 -6.74 9.81 16.07
N ALA A 141 -6.26 8.74 15.45
CA ALA A 141 -7.10 7.72 14.85
C ALA A 141 -7.84 6.86 15.89
N LYS A 142 -9.04 6.41 15.54
CA LYS A 142 -9.85 5.53 16.42
C LYS A 142 -9.53 4.09 16.10
N VAL A 143 -8.59 3.53 16.86
CA VAL A 143 -8.14 2.15 16.69
C VAL A 143 -9.04 1.17 17.43
N SER A 144 -9.43 0.09 16.76
CA SER A 144 -10.00 -1.11 17.34
C SER A 144 -9.12 -2.32 17.03
N THR A 145 -8.76 -3.08 18.06
CA THR A 145 -8.02 -4.34 17.93
C THR A 145 -8.83 -5.46 18.58
N ASN A 146 -8.80 -6.63 17.98
CA ASN A 146 -9.33 -7.87 18.55
C ASN A 146 -8.21 -8.59 19.30
N GLU A 147 -8.47 -8.95 20.56
CA GLU A 147 -7.65 -9.85 21.38
C GLU A 147 -6.23 -9.40 21.75
N TRP A 148 -5.83 -8.15 21.48
CA TRP A 148 -4.52 -7.66 21.92
C TRP A 148 -4.47 -7.45 23.44
N LYS A 149 -3.79 -8.38 24.11
CA LYS A 149 -3.37 -8.25 25.51
C LYS A 149 -1.92 -7.78 25.46
N GLY A 150 -1.69 -6.47 25.63
CA GLY A 150 -0.35 -5.89 25.60
C GLY A 150 0.67 -6.65 26.46
#